data_AF-A0A7J0AFB1-F1
#
_entry.id   AF-A0A7J0AFB1-F1
#
_cell.length_a   1.000
_cell.length_b   1.000
_cell.length_c   1.000
_cell.angle_alpha   90.00
_cell.angle_beta   90.00
_cell.angle_gamma   90.00
#
_symmetry.space_group_name_H-M   'P 1'
#
loop_
_entity.id
_entity.type
_entity.pdbx_description
1 polymer ?
#
loop_
_entity_poly.entity_id
_entity_poly.type
_entity_poly.pdbx_seq_one_letter_code
_entity_poly.pdbx_strand_id
1 'polypeptide(L)'
;MLSLSALLTALTYAYYFTFYINTNINTPNELVFIWIPGILYIMSVILFGMRYLGIYQYYRKEVAHQADTHADSTLLRIMILCEDFVYLSSDSEKQLDTPAEFYIPHRDRMDPSEVKTILQKRTNCNDCHVRFLYNSPGFNSDCNVLHFVSFISDAEVFDGNSGLNGQWYTLHQIVKEQKAGHVAAALTQEINRIHRVVMAWKSYDRNGHRLYPIKNYTPIFNLRDFPKWDVDLDDPVWIAVSTNNEDKPLFHLRNLWRKYVAGGGKVEKD
;
A
#
# COMPACT_ATOMS: atom_id res chain seq x y z
N MET A 1 -18.78 -4.59 0.94
CA MET A 1 -20.03 -3.80 0.87
C MET A 1 -20.89 -4.22 -0.31
N LEU A 2 -20.42 -4.16 -1.56
CA LEU A 2 -21.21 -4.63 -2.72
C LEU A 2 -21.67 -6.10 -2.60
N SER A 3 -20.79 -7.01 -2.20
CA SER A 3 -21.14 -8.43 -2.03
C SER A 3 -22.17 -8.68 -0.92
N LEU A 4 -22.10 -7.89 0.16
CA LEU A 4 -23.03 -7.98 1.30
C LEU A 4 -24.41 -7.44 0.91
N SER A 5 -24.45 -6.32 0.17
CA SER A 5 -25.68 -5.76 -0.37
C SER A 5 -26.33 -6.70 -1.37
N ALA A 6 -25.57 -7.30 -2.29
CA ALA A 6 -26.10 -8.26 -3.25
C ALA A 6 -26.68 -9.51 -2.56
N LEU A 7 -25.99 -10.04 -1.54
CA LEU A 7 -26.48 -11.16 -0.74
C LEU A 7 -27.76 -10.80 0.01
N LEU A 8 -27.80 -9.62 0.62
CA LEU A 8 -28.99 -9.13 1.33
C LEU A 8 -30.18 -9.02 0.38
N THR A 9 -30.00 -8.40 -0.79
CA THR A 9 -31.05 -8.32 -1.81
C THR A 9 -31.55 -9.70 -2.22
N ALA A 10 -30.65 -10.65 -2.48
CA ALA A 10 -31.03 -12.02 -2.83
C ALA A 10 -31.86 -12.70 -1.72
N LEU A 11 -31.45 -12.55 -0.45
CA LEU A 11 -32.17 -13.12 0.70
C LEU A 11 -33.55 -12.47 0.90
N THR A 12 -33.65 -11.15 0.72
CA THR A 12 -34.91 -10.41 0.84
C THR A 12 -35.90 -10.84 -0.25
N TYR A 13 -35.45 -10.99 -1.50
CA TYR A 13 -36.30 -11.49 -2.59
C TYR A 13 -36.65 -12.97 -2.41
N ALA A 14 -35.73 -13.81 -1.94
CA ALA A 14 -36.01 -15.22 -1.66
C ALA A 14 -37.10 -15.35 -0.59
N TYR A 15 -37.01 -14.58 0.50
CA TYR A 15 -38.03 -14.53 1.54
C TYR A 15 -39.38 -14.04 1.00
N TYR A 16 -39.36 -13.00 0.17
CA TYR A 16 -40.56 -12.47 -0.50
C TYR A 16 -41.29 -13.56 -1.30
N PHE A 17 -40.59 -14.36 -2.12
CA PHE A 17 -41.24 -15.37 -2.95
C PHE A 17 -41.71 -16.62 -2.19
N THR A 18 -41.12 -16.93 -1.03
CA THR A 18 -41.36 -18.20 -0.33
C THR A 18 -42.26 -18.10 0.90
N PHE A 19 -42.21 -16.98 1.62
CA PHE A 19 -42.88 -16.83 2.92
C PHE A 19 -43.81 -15.63 3.01
N TYR A 20 -43.79 -14.71 2.05
CA TYR A 20 -44.65 -13.54 2.08
C TYR A 20 -46.11 -13.91 1.74
N ILE A 21 -47.00 -13.72 2.70
CA ILE A 21 -48.44 -13.90 2.53
C ILE A 21 -49.09 -12.52 2.62
N ASN A 22 -49.83 -12.15 1.57
CA ASN A 22 -50.32 -10.79 1.30
C ASN A 22 -51.55 -10.36 2.14
N THR A 23 -51.73 -10.93 3.33
CA THR A 23 -52.94 -10.70 4.15
C THR A 23 -52.68 -9.93 5.44
N ASN A 24 -51.45 -9.86 5.94
CA ASN A 24 -51.04 -8.90 6.98
C ASN A 24 -49.51 -8.82 7.11
N ILE A 25 -48.98 -7.65 7.52
CA ILE A 25 -47.55 -7.53 7.86
C ILE A 25 -47.33 -8.23 9.21
N ASN A 26 -46.83 -9.46 9.15
CA ASN A 26 -46.44 -10.22 10.33
C ASN A 26 -45.06 -9.76 10.84
N THR A 27 -44.79 -9.93 12.14
CA THR A 27 -43.51 -9.58 12.79
C THR A 27 -42.25 -10.11 12.06
N PRO A 28 -42.25 -11.33 11.47
CA PRO A 28 -41.11 -11.79 10.66
C PRO A 28 -40.88 -10.98 9.37
N ASN A 29 -41.94 -10.45 8.75
CA ASN A 29 -41.81 -9.58 7.58
C ASN A 29 -41.13 -8.26 7.96
N GLU A 30 -41.50 -7.70 9.11
CA GLU A 30 -40.90 -6.47 9.63
C GLU A 30 -39.40 -6.65 9.94
N LEU A 31 -39.03 -7.80 10.52
CA LEU A 31 -37.63 -8.15 10.76
C LEU A 31 -36.80 -8.18 9.47
N VAL A 32 -37.29 -8.89 8.44
CA VAL A 32 -36.54 -9.13 7.20
C VAL A 32 -36.47 -7.91 6.30
N PHE A 33 -37.55 -7.14 6.18
CA PHE A 33 -37.62 -6.00 5.27
C PHE A 33 -37.16 -4.67 5.89
N ILE A 34 -37.22 -4.52 7.22
CA ILE A 34 -36.92 -3.24 7.90
C ILE A 34 -35.68 -3.37 8.80
N TRP A 35 -35.72 -4.26 9.80
CA TRP A 35 -34.68 -4.31 10.82
C TRP A 35 -33.33 -4.80 10.30
N ILE A 36 -33.29 -5.92 9.56
CA ILE A 36 -32.03 -6.46 9.03
C ILE A 36 -31.34 -5.45 8.09
N PRO A 37 -32.01 -4.86 7.07
CA PRO A 37 -31.40 -3.84 6.24
C PRO A 37 -30.99 -2.59 7.02
N GLY A 38 -31.83 -2.14 7.97
CA GLY A 38 -31.55 -0.97 8.81
C GLY A 38 -30.28 -1.12 9.66
N ILE A 39 -30.13 -2.25 10.35
CA ILE A 39 -28.95 -2.55 11.18
C ILE A 39 -27.69 -2.61 10.31
N LEU A 40 -27.74 -3.31 9.17
CA LEU A 40 -26.61 -3.42 8.26
C LEU A 40 -26.21 -2.07 7.66
N TYR A 41 -27.19 -1.21 7.36
CA TYR A 41 -26.94 0.15 6.91
C TYR A 41 -26.22 0.97 7.99
N ILE A 42 -26.72 0.99 9.23
CA ILE A 42 -26.09 1.71 10.35
C ILE A 42 -24.65 1.22 10.57
N MET A 43 -24.44 -0.10 10.61
CA MET A 43 -23.10 -0.68 10.74
C MET A 43 -22.17 -0.24 9.58
N SER A 44 -22.70 -0.15 8.36
CA SER A 44 -21.93 0.33 7.21
C SER A 44 -21.51 1.79 7.37
N VAL A 45 -22.39 2.66 7.87
CA VAL A 45 -22.09 4.08 8.12
C VAL A 45 -21.00 4.22 9.18
N ILE A 46 -21.07 3.44 10.26
CA ILE A 46 -20.03 3.45 11.31
C ILE A 46 -18.67 3.00 10.75
N LEU A 47 -18.64 1.89 10.00
CA LEU A 47 -17.40 1.39 9.38
C LEU A 47 -16.80 2.40 8.39
N PHE A 48 -17.65 3.06 7.58
CA PHE A 48 -17.20 4.13 6.69
C PHE A 48 -16.67 5.34 7.46
N GLY A 49 -17.37 5.76 8.52
CA GLY A 49 -16.95 6.86 9.38
C GLY A 49 -15.58 6.61 10.01
N MET A 50 -15.37 5.44 10.61
CA MET A 50 -14.06 5.06 11.18
C MET A 50 -12.96 5.05 10.12
N ARG A 51 -13.23 4.49 8.93
CA ARG A 51 -12.25 4.47 7.83
C ARG A 51 -11.90 5.88 7.37
N TYR A 52 -12.89 6.76 7.23
CA TYR A 52 -12.69 8.12 6.77
C TYR A 52 -11.92 8.95 7.81
N LEU A 53 -12.23 8.77 9.10
CA LEU A 53 -11.50 9.41 10.19
C LEU A 53 -10.03 8.95 10.23
N GLY A 54 -9.75 7.66 10.04
CA GLY A 54 -8.38 7.16 9.99
C GLY A 54 -7.58 7.76 8.84
N ILE A 55 -8.18 7.85 7.66
CA ILE A 55 -7.61 8.55 6.49
C ILE A 55 -7.35 10.03 6.82
N TYR A 56 -8.35 10.73 7.36
CA TYR A 56 -8.24 12.13 7.72
C TYR A 56 -7.12 12.40 8.74
N GLN A 57 -6.99 11.56 9.77
CA GLN A 57 -5.94 11.68 10.78
C GLN A 57 -4.54 11.46 10.20
N TYR A 58 -4.38 10.47 9.32
CA TYR A 58 -3.12 10.25 8.59
C TYR A 58 -2.70 11.48 7.80
N TYR A 59 -3.61 12.01 6.96
CA TYR A 59 -3.30 13.16 6.11
C TYR A 59 -3.08 14.44 6.92
N ARG A 60 -3.83 14.67 8.00
CA ARG A 60 -3.67 15.86 8.84
C ARG A 60 -2.35 15.87 9.61
N LYS A 61 -1.87 14.72 10.08
CA LYS A 61 -0.62 14.66 10.85
C LYS A 61 0.61 14.73 9.95
N GLU A 62 0.59 13.99 8.84
CA GLU A 62 1.80 13.82 8.01
C GLU A 62 1.89 14.87 6.92
N VAL A 63 0.81 15.12 6.17
CA VAL A 63 0.85 15.97 4.97
C VAL A 63 0.65 17.44 5.31
N ALA A 64 -0.25 17.79 6.25
CA ALA A 64 -0.49 19.19 6.59
C ALA A 64 0.72 19.83 7.30
N HIS A 65 1.45 19.08 8.14
CA HIS A 65 2.66 19.57 8.80
C HIS A 65 3.81 19.80 7.79
N GLN A 66 3.89 18.97 6.75
CA GLN A 66 4.84 19.12 5.65
C GLN A 66 4.49 20.30 4.73
N ALA A 67 3.20 20.49 4.41
CA ALA A 67 2.72 21.56 3.54
C ALA A 67 2.94 22.97 4.12
N ASP A 68 2.75 23.15 5.42
CA ASP A 68 2.93 24.47 6.07
C ASP A 68 4.42 24.86 6.22
N THR A 69 5.34 23.88 6.25
CA THR A 69 6.78 24.13 6.49
C THR A 69 7.60 24.14 5.19
N HIS A 70 7.16 23.42 4.16
CA HIS A 70 7.93 23.19 2.93
C HIS A 70 7.05 23.26 1.66
N ALA A 71 6.38 24.41 1.46
CA ALA A 71 5.73 24.72 0.18
C ALA A 71 6.78 24.73 -0.95
N ASP A 72 6.49 24.05 -2.06
CA ASP A 72 7.38 23.86 -3.23
C ASP A 72 8.63 22.97 -2.97
N SER A 73 8.40 21.75 -2.45
CA SER A 73 9.48 20.83 -2.11
C SER A 73 9.20 19.38 -2.49
N THR A 74 10.27 18.63 -2.70
CA THR A 74 10.22 17.17 -2.81
C THR A 74 10.86 16.57 -1.56
N LEU A 75 10.14 15.66 -0.91
CA LEU A 75 10.71 14.83 0.14
C LEU A 75 11.30 13.56 -0.50
N LEU A 76 12.61 13.37 -0.34
CA LEU A 76 13.29 12.13 -0.66
C LEU A 76 13.19 11.21 0.56
N ARG A 77 12.48 10.09 0.43
CA ARG A 77 12.44 9.02 1.44
C ARG A 77 13.27 7.84 0.94
N ILE A 78 14.35 7.52 1.63
CA ILE A 78 15.26 6.45 1.23
C ILE A 78 15.18 5.33 2.27
N MET A 79 14.60 4.19 1.90
CA MET A 79 14.66 3.00 2.74
C MET A 79 16.04 2.35 2.63
N ILE A 80 16.69 2.10 3.75
CA ILE A 80 18.03 1.50 3.77
C ILE A 80 17.91 0.01 4.09
N LEU A 81 18.48 -0.83 3.21
CA LEU A 81 18.44 -2.27 3.31
C LEU A 81 19.84 -2.88 3.37
N CYS A 82 19.98 -3.89 4.22
CA CYS A 82 21.13 -4.79 4.25
C CYS A 82 20.58 -6.22 4.37
N GLU A 83 20.72 -7.00 3.31
CA GLU A 83 20.14 -8.34 3.20
C GLU A 83 18.64 -8.39 3.57
N ASP A 84 18.29 -9.04 4.69
CA ASP A 84 16.93 -9.19 5.19
C ASP A 84 16.51 -8.14 6.24
N PHE A 85 17.38 -7.15 6.49
CA PHE A 85 17.17 -6.10 7.48
C PHE A 85 16.90 -4.74 6.84
N VAL A 86 16.03 -3.98 7.50
CA VAL A 86 15.69 -2.59 7.19
C VAL A 86 16.24 -1.72 8.33
N TYR A 87 16.97 -0.66 8.00
CA TYR A 87 17.46 0.29 9.00
C TYR A 87 16.36 1.31 9.32
N LEU A 88 15.91 1.33 10.57
CA LEU A 88 14.80 2.16 11.02
C LEU A 88 15.18 2.92 12.29
N SER A 89 14.57 4.08 12.49
CA SER A 89 14.79 4.90 13.68
C SER A 89 13.47 5.13 14.40
N SER A 90 13.54 5.06 15.72
CA SER A 90 12.49 5.55 16.61
C SER A 90 13.07 6.78 17.28
N ASP A 91 12.80 7.96 16.72
CA ASP A 91 13.03 9.20 17.48
C ASP A 91 12.07 9.19 18.68
N SER A 92 12.46 9.71 19.84
CA SER A 92 11.82 9.44 21.13
C SER A 92 10.33 9.82 21.22
N GLU A 93 9.83 10.63 20.29
CA GLU A 93 8.40 10.97 20.14
C GLU A 93 7.76 10.48 18.81
N LYS A 94 8.54 9.89 17.91
CA LYS A 94 8.08 9.42 16.60
C LYS A 94 7.90 7.92 16.57
N GLN A 95 6.91 7.49 15.81
CA GLN A 95 6.76 6.09 15.43
C GLN A 95 7.99 5.66 14.61
N LEU A 96 8.30 4.36 14.65
CA LEU A 96 9.38 3.74 13.90
C LEU A 96 9.22 4.02 12.40
N ASP A 97 10.22 4.67 11.82
CA ASP A 97 10.24 5.06 10.39
C ASP A 97 11.66 5.01 9.80
N THR A 98 11.79 5.26 8.50
CA THR A 98 13.08 5.40 7.84
C THR A 98 13.80 6.67 8.31
N PRO A 99 15.06 6.59 8.74
CA PRO A 99 15.81 7.78 9.17
C PRO A 99 16.32 8.65 8.02
N ALA A 100 16.38 8.11 6.79
CA ALA A 100 16.94 8.82 5.64
C ALA A 100 15.85 9.59 4.87
N GLU A 101 15.49 10.74 5.43
CA GLU A 101 14.53 11.69 4.86
C GLU A 101 15.20 13.03 4.55
N PHE A 102 15.13 13.49 3.30
CA PHE A 102 15.76 14.74 2.88
C PHE A 102 14.81 15.60 2.05
N TYR A 103 14.64 16.86 2.44
CA TYR A 103 13.92 17.85 1.64
C TYR A 103 14.83 18.49 0.61
N ILE A 104 14.33 18.61 -0.61
CA ILE A 104 14.98 19.31 -1.73
C ILE A 104 13.95 20.22 -2.42
N PRO A 105 14.39 21.17 -3.26
CA PRO A 105 13.49 21.91 -4.14
C PRO A 105 12.67 20.96 -5.01
N HIS A 106 11.44 21.35 -5.34
CA HIS A 106 10.49 20.51 -6.05
C HIS A 106 11.05 19.93 -7.37
N ARG A 107 10.84 18.63 -7.56
CA ARG A 107 11.15 17.85 -8.75
C ARG A 107 10.18 16.68 -8.91
N ASP A 108 9.61 16.54 -10.10
CA ASP A 108 8.74 15.41 -10.45
C ASP A 108 9.47 14.06 -10.51
N ARG A 109 10.74 14.09 -10.90
CA ARG A 109 11.59 12.91 -11.12
C ARG A 109 13.03 13.23 -10.73
N MET A 110 13.74 12.21 -10.29
CA MET A 110 15.17 12.30 -9.98
C MET A 110 15.85 10.99 -10.33
N ASP A 111 17.04 11.10 -10.92
CA ASP A 111 17.85 9.93 -11.25
C ASP A 111 18.43 9.29 -9.97
N PRO A 112 18.46 7.95 -9.85
CA PRO A 112 19.03 7.28 -8.69
C PRO A 112 20.49 7.66 -8.38
N SER A 113 21.29 8.06 -9.39
CA SER A 113 22.68 8.50 -9.19
C SER A 113 22.79 9.84 -8.44
N GLU A 114 21.84 10.76 -8.66
CA GLU A 114 21.76 12.02 -7.92
C GLU A 114 21.39 11.76 -6.46
N VAL A 115 20.41 10.86 -6.23
CA VAL A 115 20.01 10.44 -4.88
C VAL A 115 21.16 9.75 -4.16
N LYS A 116 21.92 8.90 -4.85
CA LYS A 116 23.14 8.28 -4.31
C LYS A 116 24.13 9.34 -3.85
N THR A 117 24.34 10.39 -4.63
CA THR A 117 25.25 11.49 -4.27
C THR A 117 24.76 12.25 -3.03
N ILE A 118 23.45 12.48 -2.91
CA ILE A 118 22.86 13.11 -1.72
C ILE A 118 23.05 12.21 -0.49
N LEU A 119 22.74 10.92 -0.62
CA LEU A 119 22.88 9.94 0.47
C LEU A 119 24.34 9.83 0.93
N GLN A 120 25.30 9.75 0.00
CA GLN A 120 26.73 9.72 0.28
C GLN A 120 27.20 10.94 1.07
N LYS A 121 26.76 12.15 0.68
CA LYS A 121 27.11 13.38 1.39
C LYS A 121 26.52 13.46 2.81
N ARG A 122 25.38 12.80 3.04
CA ARG A 122 24.67 12.83 4.32
C ARG A 122 25.08 11.71 5.27
N THR A 123 25.47 10.56 4.73
CA THR A 123 25.70 9.33 5.50
C THR A 123 27.07 8.70 5.30
N ASN A 124 27.98 9.32 4.54
CA ASN A 124 29.30 8.76 4.22
C ASN A 124 29.28 7.32 3.65
N CYS A 125 28.12 6.85 3.16
CA CYS A 125 27.95 5.49 2.67
C CYS A 125 28.48 5.40 1.24
N ASN A 126 29.75 4.98 1.08
CA ASN A 126 30.38 4.94 -0.24
C ASN A 126 29.88 3.77 -1.11
N ASP A 127 29.62 2.61 -0.50
CA ASP A 127 29.16 1.39 -1.18
C ASP A 127 27.63 1.22 -1.07
N CYS A 128 26.90 2.20 -1.59
CA CYS A 128 25.44 2.12 -1.72
C CYS A 128 24.99 2.00 -3.18
N HIS A 129 24.00 1.14 -3.40
CA HIS A 129 23.26 1.07 -4.66
C HIS A 129 21.83 1.59 -4.45
N VAL A 130 21.50 2.70 -5.09
CA VAL A 130 20.17 3.33 -4.98
C VAL A 130 19.28 2.93 -6.14
N ARG A 131 18.01 2.66 -5.85
CA ARG A 131 16.97 2.36 -6.83
C ARG A 131 15.71 3.16 -6.53
N PHE A 132 15.07 3.70 -7.57
CA PHE A 132 13.77 4.33 -7.48
C PHE A 132 12.66 3.30 -7.24
N LEU A 133 11.72 3.61 -6.35
CA LEU A 133 10.56 2.78 -6.07
C LEU A 133 9.31 3.35 -6.74
N TYR A 134 8.86 4.52 -6.31
CA TYR A 134 7.64 5.15 -6.81
C TYR A 134 7.53 6.61 -6.38
N ASN A 135 6.66 7.35 -7.06
CA ASN A 135 6.30 8.72 -6.70
C ASN A 135 4.94 8.74 -5.99
N SER A 136 4.85 9.48 -4.89
CA SER A 136 3.58 9.82 -4.24
C SER A 136 3.33 11.32 -4.43
N PRO A 137 2.37 11.73 -5.28
CA PRO A 137 2.03 13.13 -5.42
C PRO A 137 1.45 13.66 -4.11
N GLY A 138 1.86 14.87 -3.73
CA GLY A 138 1.29 15.60 -2.61
C GLY A 138 -0.11 16.14 -2.94
N PHE A 139 -0.76 16.76 -1.95
CA PHE A 139 -2.09 17.35 -2.12
C PHE A 139 -2.07 18.61 -3.03
N ASN A 140 -0.97 19.37 -2.97
CA ASN A 140 -0.71 20.48 -3.88
C ASN A 140 0.24 20.01 -4.99
N SER A 141 0.09 20.58 -6.20
CA SER A 141 0.93 20.25 -7.37
C SER A 141 2.42 20.40 -7.10
N ASP A 142 2.79 21.26 -6.16
CA ASP A 142 4.16 21.70 -5.93
C ASP A 142 4.85 20.90 -4.81
N CYS A 143 4.21 19.84 -4.29
CA CYS A 143 4.85 18.94 -3.32
C CYS A 143 4.69 17.48 -3.74
N ASN A 144 5.75 16.69 -3.58
CA ASN A 144 5.71 15.25 -3.82
C ASN A 144 6.72 14.50 -2.94
N VAL A 145 6.53 13.19 -2.85
CA VAL A 145 7.44 12.30 -2.14
C VAL A 145 7.99 11.28 -3.11
N LEU A 146 9.31 11.32 -3.30
CA LEU A 146 10.00 10.32 -4.12
C LEU A 146 10.58 9.25 -3.19
N HIS A 147 10.13 8.01 -3.38
CA HIS A 147 10.55 6.88 -2.58
C HIS A 147 11.69 6.13 -3.29
N PHE A 148 12.77 5.90 -2.56
CA PHE A 148 13.95 5.17 -3.02
C PHE A 148 14.30 4.05 -2.04
N VAL A 149 15.08 3.09 -2.51
CA VAL A 149 15.74 2.11 -1.67
C VAL A 149 17.24 2.18 -1.90
N SER A 150 18.02 2.07 -0.83
CA SER A 150 19.48 1.95 -0.87
C SER A 150 19.86 0.56 -0.36
N PHE A 151 20.60 -0.19 -1.17
CA PHE A 151 21.18 -1.46 -0.77
C PHE A 151 22.60 -1.24 -0.29
N ILE A 152 22.90 -1.80 0.88
CA ILE A 152 24.18 -1.70 1.56
C ILE A 152 24.76 -3.10 1.74
N SER A 153 26.06 -3.23 1.54
CA SER A 153 26.79 -4.49 1.64
C SER A 153 27.10 -4.90 3.08
N ASP A 154 27.36 -3.93 3.97
CA ASP A 154 27.78 -4.17 5.35
C ASP A 154 27.03 -3.26 6.34
N ALA A 155 26.28 -3.90 7.25
CA ALA A 155 25.46 -3.24 8.25
C ALA A 155 26.28 -2.56 9.36
N GLU A 156 27.41 -3.15 9.76
CA GLU A 156 28.26 -2.64 10.85
C GLU A 156 29.01 -1.39 10.40
N VAL A 157 29.53 -1.42 9.17
CA VAL A 157 30.20 -0.26 8.55
C VAL A 157 29.22 0.90 8.38
N PHE A 158 27.97 0.62 8.04
CA PHE A 158 26.95 1.66 7.92
C PHE A 158 26.57 2.26 9.28
N ASP A 159 26.33 1.43 10.29
CA ASP A 159 25.97 1.88 11.63
C ASP A 159 27.05 2.81 12.23
N GLY A 160 28.33 2.43 12.06
CA GLY A 160 29.46 3.22 12.56
C GLY A 160 29.73 4.54 11.82
N ASN A 161 29.28 4.69 10.57
CA ASN A 161 29.67 5.84 9.72
C ASN A 161 28.50 6.70 9.23
N SER A 162 27.26 6.21 9.31
CA SER A 162 26.09 6.84 8.69
C SER A 162 25.71 8.19 9.29
N GLY A 163 26.09 8.45 10.55
CA GLY A 163 25.61 9.61 11.30
C GLY A 163 24.08 9.61 11.54
N LEU A 164 23.38 8.54 11.13
CA LEU A 164 21.97 8.33 11.37
C LEU A 164 21.80 7.46 12.59
N ASN A 165 20.97 7.88 13.53
CA ASN A 165 20.62 7.05 14.68
C ASN A 165 19.49 6.09 14.29
N GLY A 166 19.71 4.78 14.37
CA GLY A 166 18.73 3.77 14.00
C GLY A 166 19.16 2.38 14.43
N GLN A 167 18.32 1.39 14.14
CA GLN A 167 18.56 -0.01 14.41
C GLN A 167 18.07 -0.84 13.23
N TRP A 168 18.65 -2.03 13.08
CA TRP A 168 18.29 -2.98 12.04
C TRP A 168 17.10 -3.84 12.46
N TYR A 169 16.04 -3.83 11.65
CA TYR A 169 14.82 -4.60 11.87
C TYR A 169 14.58 -5.59 10.73
N THR A 170 14.24 -6.83 11.09
CA THR A 170 13.66 -7.79 10.14
C THR A 170 12.21 -7.44 9.84
N LEU A 171 11.69 -7.88 8.69
CA LEU A 171 10.26 -7.74 8.35
C LEU A 171 9.33 -8.30 9.44
N HIS A 172 9.71 -9.40 10.09
CA HIS A 172 8.93 -9.98 11.18
C HIS A 172 8.82 -9.03 12.38
N GLN A 173 9.92 -8.39 12.77
CA GLN A 173 9.91 -7.40 13.84
C GLN A 173 9.08 -6.18 13.45
N ILE A 174 9.19 -5.69 12.21
CA ILE A 174 8.38 -4.56 11.73
C ILE A 174 6.89 -4.89 11.79
N VAL A 175 6.48 -6.08 11.35
CA VAL A 175 5.07 -6.51 11.43
C VAL A 175 4.58 -6.59 12.89
N LYS A 176 5.45 -7.01 13.82
CA LYS A 176 5.13 -7.04 15.25
C LYS A 176 4.93 -5.62 15.79
N GLU A 177 5.85 -4.70 15.51
CA GLU A 177 5.74 -3.28 15.93
C GLU A 177 4.54 -2.58 15.26
N GLN A 178 4.23 -2.93 14.01
CA GLN A 178 3.07 -2.41 13.30
C GLN A 178 1.77 -2.83 14.00
N LYS A 179 1.66 -4.07 14.46
CA LYS A 179 0.51 -4.54 15.24
C LYS A 179 0.39 -3.86 16.60
N ALA A 180 1.51 -3.44 17.19
CA ALA A 180 1.54 -2.64 18.41
C ALA A 180 1.21 -1.16 18.18
N GLY A 181 1.13 -0.70 16.93
CA GLY A 181 0.87 0.70 16.59
C GLY A 181 2.10 1.61 16.69
N HIS A 182 3.30 1.02 16.76
CA HIS A 182 4.56 1.75 16.91
C HIS A 182 5.24 2.09 15.58
N VAL A 183 4.70 1.65 14.44
CA VAL A 183 5.28 1.89 13.11
C VAL A 183 4.56 3.03 12.41
N ALA A 184 5.33 3.92 11.78
CA ALA A 184 4.79 5.01 11.00
C ALA A 184 3.90 4.49 9.86
N ALA A 185 2.81 5.21 9.60
CA ALA A 185 1.90 4.85 8.53
C ALA A 185 2.58 4.89 7.16
N ALA A 186 3.52 5.84 6.94
CA ALA A 186 4.30 5.94 5.70
C ALA A 186 5.13 4.68 5.44
N LEU A 187 5.96 4.24 6.41
CA LEU A 187 6.72 2.99 6.31
C LEU A 187 5.82 1.78 6.07
N THR A 188 4.69 1.72 6.77
CA THR A 188 3.71 0.65 6.60
C THR A 188 3.19 0.60 5.16
N GLN A 189 2.89 1.75 4.53
CA GLN A 189 2.45 1.78 3.13
C GLN A 189 3.57 1.36 2.17
N GLU A 190 4.80 1.82 2.40
CA GLU A 190 5.97 1.45 1.59
C GLU A 190 6.18 -0.07 1.56
N ILE A 191 6.28 -0.70 2.74
CA ILE A 191 6.48 -2.14 2.87
C ILE A 191 5.31 -2.91 2.25
N ASN A 192 4.06 -2.48 2.50
CA ASN A 192 2.89 -3.12 1.93
C ASN A 192 2.85 -3.00 0.41
N ARG A 193 3.26 -1.86 -0.17
CA ARG A 193 3.30 -1.66 -1.62
C ARG A 193 4.35 -2.56 -2.24
N ILE A 194 5.58 -2.57 -1.72
CA ILE A 194 6.65 -3.46 -2.18
C ILE A 194 6.16 -4.92 -2.15
N HIS A 195 5.66 -5.37 -0.99
CA HIS A 195 5.17 -6.73 -0.83
C HIS A 195 4.05 -7.06 -1.82
N ARG A 196 3.01 -6.23 -1.95
CA ARG A 196 1.87 -6.49 -2.83
C ARG A 196 2.27 -6.55 -4.31
N VAL A 197 3.08 -5.61 -4.76
CA VAL A 197 3.52 -5.54 -6.16
C VAL A 197 4.43 -6.71 -6.49
N VAL A 198 5.43 -6.98 -5.66
CA VAL A 198 6.37 -8.09 -5.88
C VAL A 198 5.65 -9.44 -5.86
N MET A 199 4.74 -9.64 -4.90
CA MET A 199 3.96 -10.87 -4.84
C MET A 199 3.02 -11.03 -6.03
N ALA A 200 2.45 -9.93 -6.55
CA ALA A 200 1.67 -9.95 -7.76
C ALA A 200 2.51 -10.32 -8.99
N TRP A 201 3.65 -9.66 -9.16
CA TRP A 201 4.62 -9.93 -10.23
C TRP A 201 5.13 -11.38 -10.23
N LYS A 202 5.45 -11.92 -9.04
CA LYS A 202 5.90 -13.32 -8.92
C LYS A 202 4.81 -14.34 -9.22
N SER A 203 3.53 -13.99 -9.08
CA SER A 203 2.42 -14.96 -9.11
C SER A 203 1.59 -14.90 -10.39
N TYR A 204 1.54 -13.75 -11.06
CA TYR A 204 0.61 -13.46 -12.15
C TYR A 204 1.30 -12.83 -13.37
N ASP A 205 0.66 -12.97 -14.53
CA ASP A 205 0.98 -12.19 -15.72
C ASP A 205 0.45 -10.74 -15.57
N ARG A 206 0.79 -9.88 -16.54
CA ARG A 206 0.29 -8.50 -16.60
C ARG A 206 -1.24 -8.38 -16.75
N ASN A 207 -1.94 -9.46 -17.13
CA ASN A 207 -3.40 -9.49 -17.23
C ASN A 207 -4.07 -9.93 -15.91
N GLY A 208 -3.29 -10.45 -14.96
CA GLY A 208 -3.74 -11.00 -13.69
C GLY A 208 -4.08 -12.49 -13.70
N HIS A 209 -3.70 -13.23 -14.75
CA HIS A 209 -3.76 -14.70 -14.79
C HIS A 209 -2.55 -15.30 -14.09
N ARG A 210 -2.71 -16.46 -13.46
CA ARG A 210 -1.64 -17.09 -12.69
C ARG A 210 -0.54 -17.64 -13.61
N LEU A 211 0.72 -17.48 -13.20
CA LEU A 211 1.88 -18.06 -13.91
C LEU A 211 2.04 -19.56 -13.63
N TYR A 212 1.66 -20.01 -12.43
CA TYR A 212 1.76 -21.40 -12.00
C TYR A 212 0.39 -22.08 -12.04
N PRO A 213 0.27 -23.35 -12.45
CA PRO A 213 -1.03 -24.03 -12.48
C PRO A 213 -1.55 -24.41 -11.08
N ILE A 214 -0.70 -24.32 -10.06
CA ILE A 214 -1.03 -24.74 -8.68
C ILE A 214 -1.93 -23.71 -8.02
N LYS A 215 -3.12 -24.15 -7.61
CA LYS A 215 -4.07 -23.31 -6.88
C LYS A 215 -3.54 -22.94 -5.49
N ASN A 216 -3.62 -21.66 -5.17
CA ASN A 216 -3.16 -21.06 -3.90
C ASN A 216 -1.63 -21.14 -3.66
N TYR A 217 -0.82 -21.34 -4.70
CA TYR A 217 0.62 -21.19 -4.54
C TYR A 217 0.97 -19.73 -4.24
N THR A 218 1.62 -19.49 -3.10
CA THR A 218 2.16 -18.18 -2.75
C THR A 218 3.69 -18.25 -2.79
N PRO A 219 4.34 -17.51 -3.71
CA PRO A 219 5.79 -17.38 -3.75
C PRO A 219 6.35 -16.92 -2.40
N ILE A 220 7.60 -17.27 -2.12
CA ILE A 220 8.29 -16.77 -0.93
C ILE A 220 8.70 -15.32 -1.17
N PHE A 221 8.38 -14.46 -0.20
CA PHE A 221 8.89 -13.09 -0.11
C PHE A 221 10.12 -13.08 0.79
N ASN A 222 11.25 -12.68 0.24
CA ASN A 222 12.51 -12.55 0.95
C ASN A 222 13.14 -11.21 0.53
N LEU A 223 13.55 -10.38 1.49
CA LEU A 223 13.97 -9.01 1.21
C LEU A 223 15.38 -8.96 0.63
N ARG A 224 16.24 -9.93 0.97
CA ARG A 224 17.58 -10.08 0.40
C ARG A 224 17.58 -10.26 -1.12
N ASP A 225 16.49 -10.77 -1.70
CA ASP A 225 16.37 -10.93 -3.15
C ASP A 225 15.94 -9.63 -3.87
N PHE A 226 15.59 -8.57 -3.15
CA PHE A 226 15.10 -7.32 -3.72
C PHE A 226 16.06 -6.66 -4.74
N PRO A 227 17.40 -6.65 -4.55
CA PRO A 227 18.31 -6.14 -5.58
C PRO A 227 18.16 -6.84 -6.94
N LYS A 228 17.66 -8.09 -6.98
CA LYS A 228 17.56 -8.91 -8.19
C LYS A 228 16.21 -8.78 -8.90
N TRP A 229 15.22 -8.11 -8.30
CA TRP A 229 13.88 -8.04 -8.89
C TRP A 229 13.81 -6.98 -9.99
N ASP A 230 13.31 -7.34 -11.17
CA ASP A 230 13.15 -6.44 -12.32
C ASP A 230 11.73 -5.83 -12.41
N VAL A 231 11.06 -5.67 -11.28
CA VAL A 231 9.69 -5.12 -11.24
C VAL A 231 9.71 -3.61 -11.00
N ASP A 232 8.97 -2.87 -11.82
CA ASP A 232 8.67 -1.46 -11.56
C ASP A 232 7.55 -1.36 -10.51
N LEU A 233 7.85 -0.72 -9.37
CA LEU A 233 6.88 -0.54 -8.29
C LEU A 233 5.95 0.64 -8.50
N ASP A 234 6.21 1.47 -9.52
CA ASP A 234 5.35 2.57 -9.96
C ASP A 234 4.42 2.18 -11.12
N ASP A 235 4.58 0.98 -11.69
CA ASP A 235 3.73 0.49 -12.78
C ASP A 235 2.26 0.29 -12.28
N PRO A 236 1.29 1.05 -12.82
CA PRO A 236 -0.11 0.94 -12.43
C PRO A 236 -0.71 -0.44 -12.76
N VAL A 237 -0.14 -1.18 -13.72
CA VAL A 237 -0.58 -2.53 -14.08
C VAL A 237 -0.39 -3.47 -12.89
N TRP A 238 0.78 -3.46 -12.25
CA TRP A 238 1.04 -4.34 -11.11
C TRP A 238 0.22 -3.96 -9.87
N ILE A 239 -0.03 -2.67 -9.67
CA ILE A 239 -0.96 -2.20 -8.62
C ILE A 239 -2.36 -2.77 -8.88
N ALA A 240 -2.83 -2.70 -10.14
CA ALA A 240 -4.12 -3.24 -10.53
C ALA A 240 -4.20 -4.77 -10.41
N VAL A 241 -3.16 -5.50 -10.80
CA VAL A 241 -3.10 -6.98 -10.68
C VAL A 241 -3.04 -7.40 -9.20
N SER A 242 -2.32 -6.67 -8.35
CA SER A 242 -2.26 -6.96 -6.91
C SER A 242 -3.63 -6.85 -6.23
N THR A 243 -4.51 -5.99 -6.74
CA THR A 243 -5.87 -5.79 -6.22
C THR A 243 -6.93 -6.68 -6.90
N ASN A 244 -6.75 -7.02 -8.18
CA ASN A 244 -7.67 -7.82 -8.98
C ASN A 244 -6.93 -8.83 -9.86
N ASN A 245 -6.85 -10.07 -9.40
CA ASN A 245 -6.23 -11.21 -10.07
C ASN A 245 -7.17 -12.42 -10.11
N GLU A 246 -6.77 -13.48 -10.82
CA GLU A 246 -7.54 -14.71 -11.04
C GLU A 246 -7.99 -15.40 -9.74
N ASP A 247 -7.24 -15.21 -8.64
CA ASP A 247 -7.59 -15.76 -7.33
C ASP A 247 -8.65 -14.95 -6.58
N LYS A 248 -9.03 -13.77 -7.11
CA LYS A 248 -10.11 -12.97 -6.54
C LYS A 248 -11.47 -13.41 -7.08
N PRO A 249 -12.51 -13.37 -6.21
CA PRO A 249 -13.87 -13.66 -6.63
C PRO A 249 -14.30 -12.73 -7.76
N LEU A 250 -15.05 -13.29 -8.72
CA LEU A 250 -15.61 -12.57 -9.86
C LEU A 250 -14.54 -11.91 -10.75
N PHE A 251 -13.32 -12.47 -10.82
CA PHE A 251 -12.22 -11.94 -11.61
C PHE A 251 -12.63 -11.57 -13.04
N HIS A 252 -13.26 -12.49 -13.78
CA HIS A 252 -13.68 -12.24 -15.16
C HIS A 252 -14.70 -11.10 -15.26
N LEU A 253 -15.69 -11.04 -14.37
CA LEU A 253 -16.71 -9.98 -14.37
C LEU A 253 -16.08 -8.61 -14.05
N ARG A 254 -15.17 -8.57 -13.07
CA ARG A 254 -14.44 -7.35 -12.68
C ARG A 254 -13.50 -6.88 -13.78
N ASN A 255 -12.85 -7.82 -14.48
CA ASN A 255 -11.97 -7.50 -15.60
C ASN A 255 -12.75 -6.96 -16.80
N LEU A 256 -13.91 -7.55 -17.11
CA LEU A 256 -14.84 -7.03 -18.12
C LEU A 256 -15.34 -5.64 -17.76
N TRP A 257 -15.79 -5.44 -16.52
CA TRP A 257 -16.22 -4.12 -16.04
C TRP A 257 -15.12 -3.06 -16.19
N ARG A 258 -13.88 -3.38 -15.80
CA ARG A 258 -12.74 -2.47 -15.97
C ARG A 258 -12.50 -2.13 -17.45
N LYS A 259 -12.59 -3.12 -18.34
CA LYS A 259 -12.38 -2.95 -19.78
C LYS A 259 -13.43 -2.06 -20.43
N TYR A 260 -14.71 -2.18 -20.02
CA TYR A 260 -15.83 -1.52 -20.71
C TYR A 260 -16.40 -0.29 -20.01
N VAL A 261 -16.33 -0.22 -18.67
CA VAL A 261 -16.98 0.85 -17.88
C VAL A 261 -15.97 1.83 -17.31
N ALA A 262 -14.82 1.35 -16.84
CA ALA A 262 -13.80 2.21 -16.22
C ALA A 262 -12.89 2.94 -17.23
N GLY A 263 -13.18 2.85 -18.54
CA GLY A 263 -12.38 3.49 -19.58
C GLY A 263 -10.93 2.99 -19.65
N GLY A 264 -10.68 1.71 -19.31
CA GLY A 264 -9.34 1.13 -19.27
C GLY A 264 -8.69 1.12 -20.66
N GLY A 265 -7.87 2.13 -20.93
CA GLY A 265 -6.98 2.20 -22.07
C GLY A 265 -6.18 0.90 -22.19
N LYS A 266 -6.10 0.38 -23.41
CA LYS A 266 -5.11 -0.62 -23.77
C LYS A 266 -3.75 -0.05 -23.39
N VAL A 267 -3.10 -0.58 -22.37
CA VAL A 267 -1.65 -0.43 -22.25
C VAL A 267 -1.08 -1.24 -23.40
N GLU A 268 -0.55 -0.53 -24.39
CA GLU A 268 0.11 -1.10 -25.55
C GLU A 268 1.21 -2.06 -25.09
N LYS A 269 1.27 -3.20 -25.78
CA LYS A 269 2.33 -4.18 -25.57
C LYS A 269 3.55 -3.67 -26.33
N ASP A 270 4.54 -3.16 -25.60
CA ASP A 270 5.93 -3.18 -26.01
C ASP A 270 6.71 -4.09 -25.05
#